data_AF-A0A4R0N7W4-F1
#
_entry.id   AF-A0A4R0N7W4-F1
#
_cell.length_a   1.000
_cell.length_b   1.000
_cell.length_c   1.000
_cell.angle_alpha   90.00
_cell.angle_beta   90.00
_cell.angle_gamma   90.00
#
_symmetry.space_group_name_H-M   'P 1'
#
loop_
_entity.id
_entity.type
_entity.pdbx_description
1 polymer ?
#
loop_
_entity_poly.entity_id
_entity_poly.type
_entity_poly.pdbx_seq_one_letter_code
_entity_poly.pdbx_strand_id
1 'polypeptide(L)'
;MTLHDPSKEQVKAIRRLTNIKRLRVTFLRAPNIEFIGDLENLEELILEYVSGFSDLIPLRKLKKLKSVHFENLRRINDFGGLAGIEGLRYIYINGTFDWSQPVESFDFLSEIPNLEILAIGFGVKMINPSILYSNQLSRIIKLKN
;
A
#
# COMPACT_ATOMS: atom_id res chain seq x y z
N MET A 1 -3.21 -5.31 15.06
CA MET A 1 -4.48 -4.60 15.32
C MET A 1 -5.29 -4.66 14.05
N THR A 2 -6.58 -4.95 14.16
CA THR A 2 -7.50 -4.96 13.01
C THR A 2 -8.63 -3.99 13.26
N LEU A 3 -8.89 -3.11 12.31
CA LEU A 3 -10.00 -2.16 12.30
C LEU A 3 -10.92 -2.52 11.12
N HIS A 4 -12.08 -3.09 11.42
CA HIS A 4 -13.11 -3.39 10.43
C HIS A 4 -14.21 -2.34 10.50
N ASP A 5 -14.45 -1.64 9.39
CA ASP A 5 -15.41 -0.52 9.30
C ASP A 5 -15.30 0.46 10.49
N PRO A 6 -14.10 1.02 10.75
CA PRO A 6 -13.88 1.79 11.97
C PRO A 6 -14.61 3.14 11.91
N SER A 7 -15.15 3.54 13.06
CA SER A 7 -15.68 4.89 13.25
C SER A 7 -14.59 5.96 13.14
N LYS A 8 -15.01 7.21 12.93
CA LYS A 8 -14.08 8.36 12.91
C LYS A 8 -13.31 8.50 14.22
N GLU A 9 -13.94 8.18 15.34
CA GLU A 9 -13.36 8.22 16.68
C GLU A 9 -12.29 7.13 16.83
N GLN A 10 -12.53 5.92 16.32
CA GLN A 10 -11.54 4.84 16.31
C GLN A 10 -10.32 5.20 15.45
N VAL A 11 -10.55 5.78 14.27
CA VAL A 11 -9.47 6.28 13.39
C VAL A 11 -8.65 7.39 14.07
N LYS A 12 -9.28 8.27 14.86
CA LYS A 12 -8.55 9.28 15.64
C LYS A 12 -7.78 8.65 16.81
N ALA A 13 -8.39 7.68 17.49
CA ALA A 13 -7.82 7.06 18.68
C ALA A 13 -6.59 6.21 18.39
N ILE A 14 -6.54 5.54 17.22
CA ILE A 14 -5.43 4.64 16.87
C ILE A 14 -4.06 5.34 16.84
N ARG A 15 -4.02 6.66 16.56
CA ARG A 15 -2.79 7.48 16.56
C ARG A 15 -1.99 7.37 17.86
N ARG A 16 -2.65 7.01 18.97
CA ARG A 16 -2.04 6.85 20.30
C ARG A 16 -1.41 5.47 20.53
N LEU A 17 -1.69 4.50 19.65
CA LEU A 17 -1.22 3.12 19.77
C LEU A 17 0.14 2.94 19.09
N THR A 18 1.12 3.76 19.44
CA THR A 18 2.42 3.87 18.75
C THR A 18 3.28 2.60 18.82
N ASN A 19 2.95 1.65 19.70
CA ASN A 19 3.65 0.36 19.83
C ASN A 19 3.16 -0.73 18.87
N ILE A 20 2.10 -0.49 18.09
CA ILE A 20 1.60 -1.52 17.18
C ILE A 20 2.57 -1.73 16.01
N LYS A 21 2.85 -3.00 15.74
CA LYS A 21 3.71 -3.42 14.62
C LYS A 21 2.94 -3.82 13.38
N ARG A 22 1.65 -4.14 13.53
CA ARG A 22 0.81 -4.63 12.44
C ARG A 22 -0.57 -4.00 12.51
N LEU A 23 -1.00 -3.42 11.40
CA LEU A 23 -2.30 -2.78 11.24
C LEU A 23 -3.00 -3.33 10.01
N ARG A 24 -4.22 -3.84 10.19
CA ARG A 24 -5.16 -4.13 9.12
C ARG A 24 -6.35 -3.19 9.22
N VAL A 25 -6.69 -2.49 8.14
CA VAL A 25 -7.88 -1.64 8.06
C VAL A 25 -8.72 -2.10 6.89
N THR A 26 -9.99 -2.37 7.14
CA THR A 26 -10.93 -2.81 6.10
C THR A 26 -12.16 -1.92 6.09
N PHE A 27 -12.71 -1.64 4.90
CA PHE A 27 -13.95 -0.85 4.72
C PHE A 27 -13.88 0.55 5.34
N LEU A 28 -12.82 1.30 5.05
CA LEU A 28 -12.68 2.68 5.51
C LEU A 28 -12.87 3.68 4.38
N ARG A 29 -13.75 4.67 4.58
CA ARG A 29 -13.77 5.89 3.79
C ARG A 29 -13.20 7.06 4.59
N ALA A 30 -12.01 7.53 4.22
CA ALA A 30 -11.33 8.64 4.89
C ALA A 30 -10.77 9.63 3.85
N PRO A 31 -10.76 10.94 4.15
CA PRO A 31 -10.20 11.94 3.24
C PRO A 31 -8.66 11.88 3.12
N ASN A 32 -7.99 11.20 4.06
CA ASN A 32 -6.55 10.96 4.10
C ASN A 32 -6.24 9.77 5.02
N ILE A 33 -4.98 9.34 5.03
CA ILE A 33 -4.43 8.30 5.91
C ILE A 33 -3.34 8.82 6.85
N GLU A 34 -3.37 10.11 7.20
CA GLU A 34 -2.35 10.73 8.07
C GLU A 34 -2.21 10.00 9.41
N PHE A 35 -3.32 9.49 9.95
CA PHE A 35 -3.35 8.74 11.20
C PHE A 35 -2.49 7.46 11.18
N ILE A 36 -2.24 6.90 9.99
CA ILE A 36 -1.36 5.74 9.83
C ILE A 36 0.09 6.16 9.98
N GLY A 37 0.45 7.35 9.49
CA GLY A 37 1.81 7.88 9.52
C GLY A 37 2.36 8.16 10.93
N ASP A 38 1.51 8.24 11.96
CA ASP A 38 1.92 8.41 13.35
C ASP A 38 2.30 7.09 14.05
N LEU A 39 2.12 5.96 13.37
CA LEU A 39 2.39 4.63 13.93
C LEU A 39 3.86 4.23 13.67
N GLU A 40 4.80 4.96 14.25
CA GLU A 40 6.24 4.88 13.94
C GLU A 40 6.86 3.47 14.06
N ASN A 41 6.25 2.57 14.85
CA ASN A 41 6.68 1.17 14.99
C ASN A 41 6.01 0.18 14.04
N LEU A 42 5.19 0.67 13.10
CA LEU A 42 4.46 -0.18 12.17
C LEU A 42 5.44 -0.87 11.20
N GLU A 43 5.37 -2.19 11.15
CA GLU A 43 6.16 -3.07 10.29
C GLU A 43 5.32 -3.66 9.14
N GLU A 44 4.01 -3.81 9.33
CA GLU A 44 3.08 -4.38 8.35
C GLU A 44 1.78 -3.59 8.29
N LEU A 45 1.37 -3.22 7.07
CA LEU A 45 0.13 -2.52 6.79
C LEU A 45 -0.71 -3.28 5.78
N ILE A 46 -1.96 -3.55 6.12
CA ILE A 46 -2.96 -4.13 5.23
C ILE A 46 -4.12 -3.15 5.09
N LEU A 47 -4.45 -2.74 3.86
CA LEU A 47 -5.60 -1.90 3.55
C LEU A 47 -6.49 -2.60 2.53
N GLU A 48 -7.75 -2.86 2.88
CA GLU A 48 -8.71 -3.55 2.03
C GLU A 48 -10.03 -2.76 1.93
N TYR A 49 -10.53 -2.55 0.72
CA TYR A 49 -11.76 -1.76 0.49
C TYR A 49 -11.69 -0.36 1.14
N VAL A 50 -10.53 0.29 1.01
CA VAL A 50 -10.28 1.62 1.57
C VAL A 50 -10.38 2.68 0.46
N SER A 51 -10.95 3.84 0.77
CA SER A 51 -11.19 4.90 -0.22
C SER A 51 -11.19 6.30 0.37
N GLY A 52 -11.21 7.31 -0.50
CA GLY A 52 -11.45 8.71 -0.13
C GLY A 52 -10.20 9.61 -0.16
N PHE A 53 -9.02 9.03 -0.36
CA PHE A 53 -7.75 9.71 -0.57
C PHE A 53 -7.10 9.27 -1.89
N SER A 54 -6.13 10.03 -2.38
CA SER A 54 -5.51 9.84 -3.70
C SER A 54 -3.99 9.70 -3.66
N ASP A 55 -3.37 9.75 -2.48
CA ASP A 55 -1.92 9.57 -2.34
C ASP A 55 -1.57 8.72 -1.10
N LEU A 56 -0.38 8.12 -1.14
CA LEU A 56 0.17 7.29 -0.07
C LEU A 56 1.33 7.99 0.68
N ILE A 57 1.52 9.29 0.49
CA ILE A 57 2.65 10.05 1.05
C ILE A 57 2.79 9.90 2.58
N PRO A 58 1.69 9.84 3.38
CA PRO A 58 1.82 9.67 4.83
C PRO A 58 2.58 8.40 5.25
N LEU A 59 2.61 7.36 4.40
CA LEU A 59 3.34 6.12 4.69
C LEU A 59 4.87 6.31 4.71
N ARG A 60 5.42 7.36 4.09
CA ARG A 60 6.86 7.67 4.10
C ARG A 60 7.43 7.98 5.49
N LYS A 61 6.55 8.29 6.44
CA LYS A 61 6.89 8.48 7.86
C LYS A 61 7.26 7.16 8.55
N LEU A 62 6.81 6.02 8.03
CA LEU A 62 6.94 4.71 8.65
C LEU A 62 8.29 4.05 8.35
N LYS A 63 9.34 4.48 9.05
CA LYS A 63 10.72 4.00 8.82
C LYS A 63 10.94 2.51 9.10
N LYS A 64 10.02 1.87 9.82
CA LYS A 64 10.06 0.42 10.14
C LYS A 64 9.15 -0.43 9.25
N LEU A 65 8.43 0.18 8.31
CA LEU A 65 7.50 -0.54 7.45
C LEU A 65 8.25 -1.48 6.50
N LYS A 66 7.89 -2.77 6.55
CA LYS A 66 8.52 -3.84 5.77
C LYS A 66 7.57 -4.44 4.74
N SER A 67 6.28 -4.43 5.03
CA SER A 67 5.27 -5.09 4.20
C SER A 67 4.02 -4.23 4.04
N VAL A 68 3.53 -4.14 2.80
CA VAL A 68 2.23 -3.58 2.48
C VAL A 68 1.39 -4.57 1.67
N HIS A 69 0.12 -4.67 2.03
CA HIS A 69 -0.91 -5.36 1.26
C HIS A 69 -2.03 -4.36 0.96
N PHE A 70 -2.27 -4.13 -0.32
CA PHE A 70 -3.34 -3.26 -0.80
C PHE A 70 -4.33 -4.03 -1.65
N GLU A 71 -5.59 -4.01 -1.25
CA GLU A 71 -6.70 -4.55 -2.03
C GLU A 71 -7.81 -3.48 -2.14
N ASN A 72 -8.27 -3.23 -3.36
CA ASN A 72 -9.40 -2.34 -3.59
C ASN A 72 -9.22 -0.90 -3.02
N LEU A 73 -8.06 -0.27 -3.30
CA LEU A 73 -7.78 1.12 -2.90
C LEU A 73 -8.41 2.11 -3.89
N ARG A 74 -9.69 2.40 -3.71
CA ARG A 74 -10.42 3.26 -4.64
C ARG A 74 -9.85 4.69 -4.61
N ARG A 75 -9.51 5.19 -5.80
CA ARG A 75 -8.86 6.49 -6.11
C ARG A 75 -7.34 6.51 -5.99
N ILE A 76 -6.70 5.38 -5.68
CA ILE A 76 -5.25 5.22 -5.83
C ILE A 76 -4.97 4.54 -7.16
N ASN A 77 -4.18 5.19 -7.99
CA ASN A 77 -3.58 4.65 -9.21
C ASN A 77 -2.06 4.89 -9.22
N ASP A 78 -1.61 6.00 -8.63
CA ASP A 78 -0.20 6.27 -8.36
C ASP A 78 0.23 5.69 -7.00
N PHE A 79 1.19 4.77 -7.04
CA PHE A 79 1.80 4.13 -5.87
C PHE A 79 3.15 4.77 -5.48
N GLY A 80 3.54 5.89 -6.12
CA GLY A 80 4.75 6.65 -5.84
C GLY A 80 4.89 7.16 -4.40
N GLY A 81 3.79 7.21 -3.63
CA GLY A 81 3.85 7.45 -2.20
C GLY A 81 4.67 6.39 -1.42
N LEU A 82 4.91 5.20 -1.99
CA LEU A 82 5.79 4.18 -1.43
C LEU A 82 7.29 4.41 -1.68
N ALA A 83 7.64 5.26 -2.65
CA ALA A 83 9.03 5.56 -2.98
C ALA A 83 9.79 6.09 -1.74
N GLY A 84 11.04 5.65 -1.56
CA GLY A 84 11.92 6.07 -0.47
C GLY A 84 11.62 5.42 0.90
N ILE A 85 10.69 4.45 0.99
CA ILE A 85 10.53 3.65 2.22
C ILE A 85 11.61 2.56 2.25
N GLU A 86 12.78 2.91 2.80
CA GLU A 86 14.00 2.07 2.80
C GLU A 86 13.80 0.65 3.36
N GLY A 87 12.90 0.51 4.34
CA GLY A 87 12.61 -0.76 5.02
C GLY A 87 11.69 -1.70 4.23
N LEU A 88 11.05 -1.23 3.16
CA LEU A 88 10.01 -1.97 2.46
C LEU A 88 10.61 -3.11 1.63
N ARG A 89 10.11 -4.33 1.87
CA ARG A 89 10.60 -5.58 1.26
C ARG A 89 9.51 -6.33 0.51
N TYR A 90 8.26 -6.18 0.93
CA TYR A 90 7.12 -6.92 0.38
C TYR A 90 6.00 -5.97 -0.01
N ILE A 91 5.60 -6.04 -1.28
CA ILE A 91 4.46 -5.30 -1.80
C ILE A 91 3.50 -6.31 -2.42
N TYR A 92 2.25 -6.29 -1.96
CA TYR A 92 1.15 -6.99 -2.60
C TYR A 92 0.06 -6.00 -3.01
N ILE A 93 -0.31 -6.02 -4.29
CA ILE A 93 -1.37 -5.18 -4.85
C ILE A 93 -2.39 -6.09 -5.53
N ASN A 94 -3.66 -5.95 -5.15
CA ASN A 94 -4.76 -6.76 -5.67
C ASN A 94 -5.97 -5.89 -6.03
N GLY A 95 -6.67 -6.29 -7.08
CA GLY A 95 -8.04 -5.86 -7.35
C GLY A 95 -9.04 -6.85 -6.77
N THR A 96 -10.30 -6.66 -7.14
CA THR A 96 -11.44 -7.53 -6.78
C THR A 96 -12.28 -7.80 -8.03
N PHE A 97 -13.26 -8.70 -7.93
CA PHE A 97 -14.15 -9.02 -9.06
C PHE A 97 -14.98 -7.83 -9.53
N ASP A 98 -15.39 -6.96 -8.60
CA ASP A 98 -16.18 -5.76 -8.86
C ASP A 98 -15.34 -4.53 -9.19
N TRP A 99 -14.02 -4.59 -8.96
CA TRP A 99 -13.15 -3.43 -9.15
C TRP A 99 -11.73 -3.83 -9.56
N SER A 100 -11.33 -3.38 -10.74
CA SER A 100 -9.94 -3.51 -11.16
C SER A 100 -9.08 -2.41 -10.53
N GLN A 101 -8.00 -2.78 -9.86
CA GLN A 101 -7.04 -1.85 -9.28
C GLN A 101 -6.19 -1.22 -10.38
N PRO A 102 -6.37 0.07 -10.71
CA PRO A 102 -5.48 0.74 -11.63
C PRO A 102 -4.10 0.90 -10.99
N VAL A 103 -3.06 0.74 -11.79
CA VAL A 103 -1.69 1.15 -11.46
C VAL A 103 -1.20 2.01 -12.62
N GLU A 104 -0.85 3.26 -12.35
CA GLU A 104 -0.38 4.17 -13.39
C GLU A 104 0.96 3.71 -13.95
N SER A 105 1.94 3.50 -13.06
CA SER A 105 3.27 3.01 -13.39
C SER A 105 3.88 2.25 -12.20
N PHE A 106 4.93 1.47 -12.46
CA PHE A 106 5.77 0.81 -11.46
C PHE A 106 7.13 1.50 -11.28
N ASP A 107 7.33 2.72 -11.81
CA ASP A 107 8.62 3.43 -11.74
C ASP A 107 9.07 3.67 -10.29
N PHE A 108 8.13 3.82 -9.35
CA PHE A 108 8.44 4.00 -7.92
C PHE A 108 9.31 2.87 -7.33
N LEU A 109 9.32 1.69 -7.95
CA LEU A 109 10.12 0.55 -7.50
C LEU A 109 11.63 0.84 -7.58
N SER A 110 12.08 1.73 -8.48
CA SER A 110 13.50 2.12 -8.55
C SER A 110 13.98 2.85 -7.29
N GLU A 111 13.05 3.39 -6.51
CA GLU A 111 13.32 4.08 -5.25
C GLU A 111 13.09 3.19 -4.01
N ILE A 112 12.95 1.88 -4.22
CA ILE A 112 12.80 0.86 -3.15
C ILE A 112 13.86 -0.23 -3.36
N PRO A 113 15.14 0.09 -3.14
CA PRO A 113 16.26 -0.77 -3.55
C PRO A 113 16.32 -2.12 -2.82
N ASN A 114 15.61 -2.26 -1.69
CA ASN A 114 15.56 -3.46 -0.87
C ASN A 114 14.31 -4.33 -1.10
N LEU A 115 13.54 -4.06 -2.16
CA LEU A 115 12.35 -4.83 -2.45
C LEU A 115 12.71 -6.28 -2.80
N GLU A 116 12.10 -7.23 -2.09
CA GLU A 116 12.32 -8.66 -2.28
C GLU A 116 11.19 -9.28 -3.11
N ILE A 117 9.95 -8.88 -2.87
CA ILE A 117 8.77 -9.44 -3.54
C ILE A 117 7.81 -8.33 -3.92
N LEU A 118 7.43 -8.34 -5.21
CA LEU A 118 6.27 -7.67 -5.76
C LEU A 118 5.32 -8.75 -6.22
N ALA A 119 4.18 -8.87 -5.56
CA ALA A 119 3.13 -9.76 -6.00
C ALA A 119 1.94 -8.92 -6.48
N ILE A 120 1.58 -9.16 -7.74
CA ILE A 120 0.46 -8.49 -8.41
C ILE A 120 -0.65 -9.54 -8.54
N GLY A 121 -1.76 -9.28 -7.84
CA GLY A 121 -2.89 -10.16 -7.77
C GLY A 121 -3.88 -9.95 -8.91
N PHE A 122 -5.01 -10.65 -8.78
CA PHE A 122 -6.15 -10.57 -9.68
C PHE A 122 -6.65 -9.13 -9.85
N GLY A 123 -7.08 -8.76 -11.05
CA GLY A 123 -7.77 -7.48 -11.26
C GLY A 123 -6.88 -6.23 -11.21
N VAL A 124 -5.55 -6.35 -11.16
CA VAL A 124 -4.67 -5.19 -11.34
C VAL A 124 -4.55 -4.84 -12.82
N LYS A 125 -4.73 -3.56 -13.17
CA LYS A 125 -4.67 -3.04 -14.54
C LYS A 125 -3.67 -1.89 -14.63
N MET A 126 -2.65 -2.04 -15.46
CA MET A 126 -1.74 -0.94 -15.77
C MET A 126 -2.40 0.06 -16.71
N ILE A 127 -2.31 1.36 -16.39
CA ILE A 127 -2.88 2.43 -17.23
C ILE A 127 -1.86 2.92 -18.25
N ASN A 128 -0.61 3.15 -17.85
CA ASN A 128 0.45 3.63 -18.74
C ASN A 128 1.60 2.61 -18.78
N PRO A 129 1.61 1.68 -19.75
CA PRO A 129 2.68 0.73 -19.89
C PRO A 129 3.92 1.39 -20.50
N SER A 130 4.63 2.23 -19.74
CA SER A 130 5.94 2.75 -20.14
C SER A 130 6.91 1.58 -20.29
N ILE A 131 7.51 1.42 -21.47
CA ILE A 131 8.43 0.33 -21.84
C ILE A 131 9.78 0.52 -21.11
N LEU A 132 9.84 0.25 -19.81
CA LEU A 132 11.07 0.20 -19.02
C LEU A 132 11.01 -0.99 -18.05
N TYR A 133 10.75 -2.19 -18.57
CA TYR A 133 10.50 -3.40 -17.75
C TYR A 133 11.65 -4.40 -17.68
N SER A 134 12.89 -4.08 -18.05
CA SER A 134 13.80 -5.18 -18.43
C SER A 134 14.67 -5.79 -17.33
N ASN A 135 15.04 -5.11 -16.23
CA ASN A 135 16.13 -5.65 -15.38
C ASN A 135 15.84 -5.88 -13.88
N GLN A 136 14.96 -5.11 -13.22
CA GLN A 136 14.61 -5.36 -11.80
C GLN A 136 13.33 -6.20 -11.62
N LEU A 137 12.34 -6.03 -12.49
CA LEU A 137 11.02 -6.66 -12.38
C LEU A 137 11.05 -8.18 -12.60
N SER A 138 11.92 -8.69 -13.47
CA SER A 138 12.06 -10.12 -13.76
C SER A 138 12.52 -10.94 -12.55
N ARG A 139 13.16 -10.31 -11.55
CA ARG A 139 13.63 -10.97 -10.32
C ARG A 139 12.58 -11.03 -9.21
N ILE A 140 11.58 -10.16 -9.24
CA ILE A 140 10.78 -9.80 -8.06
C ILE A 140 9.29 -10.11 -8.26
N ILE A 141 8.82 -10.24 -9.52
CA ILE A 141 7.41 -10.54 -9.79
C ILE A 141 7.13 -12.05 -9.68
N LYS A 142 6.21 -12.39 -8.78
CA LYS A 142 5.43 -13.63 -8.91
C LYS A 142 4.05 -13.30 -9.50
N LEU A 143 3.87 -13.57 -10.78
CA LEU A 143 2.55 -13.58 -11.41
C LEU A 143 1.84 -14.87 -11.00
N LYS A 144 0.65 -14.78 -10.40
CA LYS A 144 -0.25 -15.92 -10.28
C LYS A 144 -1.30 -15.78 -11.39
N ASN A 145 -1.30 -16.77 -12.29
CA ASN A 145 -2.33 -16.97 -13.31
C ASN A 145 -3.66 -17.37 -12.66
#